data_AF-A0A066VDG1-F1
#
_entry.id   AF-A0A066VDG1-F1
#
_cell.length_a   1.000
_cell.length_b   1.000
_cell.length_c   1.000
_cell.angle_alpha   90.00
_cell.angle_beta   90.00
_cell.angle_gamma   90.00
#
_symmetry.space_group_name_H-M   'P 1'
#
loop_
_entity.id
_entity.type
_entity.pdbx_description
1 polymer ?
#
loop_
_entity_poly.entity_id
_entity_poly.type
_entity_poly.pdbx_seq_one_letter_code
_entity_poly.pdbx_strand_id
1 'polypeptide(L)'
;MPAASNKAKKSSSQDNINSKLQLVMKSGKVQLGLKSALKSMRTGKAKLILISANTPPLRKSEIEYYAMLSKTSVHHYQGSNVALGTAAGKLFRVGWVFL
;
A
#
# COMPACT_ATOMS: atom_id res chain seq x y z
N MET A 1 -6.67 -0.57 -32.24
CA MET A 1 -7.84 -0.25 -31.38
C MET A 1 -8.74 -1.48 -31.38
N PRO A 2 -9.28 -2.01 -30.27
CA PRO A 2 -9.26 -1.56 -28.86
C PRO A 2 -8.53 -2.53 -27.89
N ALA A 3 -8.18 -2.02 -26.71
CA ALA A 3 -7.55 -2.75 -25.60
C ALA A 3 -8.56 -3.64 -24.85
N ALA A 4 -8.21 -4.91 -24.67
CA ALA A 4 -8.98 -5.86 -23.84
C ALA A 4 -8.69 -5.61 -22.35
N SER A 5 -9.60 -4.93 -21.67
CA SER A 5 -9.64 -4.77 -20.22
C SER A 5 -10.23 -6.04 -19.58
N ASN A 6 -9.38 -7.00 -19.23
CA ASN A 6 -9.80 -8.23 -18.58
C ASN A 6 -10.14 -7.96 -17.09
N LYS A 7 -11.45 -7.88 -16.78
CA LYS A 7 -12.00 -7.87 -15.41
C LYS A 7 -11.70 -9.22 -14.73
N ALA A 8 -10.61 -9.29 -13.97
CA ALA A 8 -10.36 -10.44 -13.09
C ALA A 8 -11.15 -10.29 -11.77
N LYS A 9 -11.88 -11.35 -11.41
CA LYS A 9 -12.60 -11.60 -10.14
C LYS A 9 -11.93 -10.96 -8.92
N LYS A 10 -12.63 -10.05 -8.23
CA LYS A 10 -12.05 -9.15 -7.23
C LYS A 10 -12.99 -8.91 -6.03
N SER A 11 -13.32 -9.96 -5.28
CA SER A 11 -14.11 -9.81 -4.05
C SER A 11 -13.50 -10.53 -2.85
N SER A 12 -13.18 -11.84 -2.92
CA SER A 12 -12.74 -12.60 -1.73
C SER A 12 -11.32 -12.30 -1.20
N SER A 13 -10.40 -11.83 -2.06
CA SER A 13 -9.02 -11.56 -1.65
C SER A 13 -8.84 -10.23 -0.93
N GLN A 14 -9.74 -9.28 -1.13
CA GLN A 14 -9.56 -7.92 -0.64
C GLN A 14 -9.98 -7.77 0.82
N ASP A 15 -11.03 -8.48 1.22
CA ASP A 15 -11.46 -8.58 2.62
C ASP A 15 -10.37 -9.21 3.50
N ASN A 16 -9.70 -10.24 2.99
CA ASN A 16 -8.56 -10.86 3.66
C ASN A 16 -7.39 -9.88 3.91
N ILE A 17 -7.12 -8.97 2.97
CA ILE A 17 -6.07 -7.95 3.14
C ILE A 17 -6.50 -6.92 4.18
N ASN A 18 -7.78 -6.52 4.20
CA ASN A 18 -8.31 -5.58 5.18
C ASN A 18 -8.20 -6.14 6.61
N SER A 19 -8.57 -7.41 6.81
CA SER A 19 -8.44 -8.08 8.12
C SER A 19 -6.99 -8.20 8.57
N LYS A 20 -6.08 -8.59 7.66
CA LYS A 20 -4.63 -8.65 7.94
C LYS A 20 -4.06 -7.26 8.27
N LEU A 21 -4.47 -6.24 7.53
CA LEU A 21 -4.03 -4.86 7.76
C LEU A 21 -4.49 -4.34 9.12
N GLN A 22 -5.72 -4.64 9.55
CA GLN A 22 -6.20 -4.28 10.87
C GLN A 22 -5.41 -4.96 12.00
N LEU A 23 -5.03 -6.22 11.82
CA LEU A 23 -4.20 -6.93 12.80
C LEU A 23 -2.82 -6.29 12.91
N VAL A 24 -2.18 -5.98 11.78
CA VAL A 24 -0.87 -5.32 11.77
C VAL A 24 -0.95 -3.89 12.32
N MET A 25 -2.07 -3.18 12.10
CA MET A 25 -2.30 -1.87 12.72
C MET A 25 -2.41 -1.92 14.24
N LYS A 26 -2.93 -3.02 14.80
CA LYS A 26 -3.06 -3.20 16.26
C LYS A 26 -1.75 -3.65 16.92
N SER A 27 -1.04 -4.59 16.31
CA SER A 27 0.11 -5.27 16.94
C SER A 27 1.46 -4.91 16.33
N GLY A 28 1.48 -4.48 15.06
CA GLY A 28 2.70 -4.24 14.31
C GLY A 28 3.15 -2.79 14.31
N LYS A 29 4.40 -2.59 13.86
CA LYS A 29 4.97 -1.26 13.64
C LYS A 29 4.63 -0.84 12.22
N VAL A 30 3.75 0.15 12.10
CA VAL A 30 3.36 0.68 10.79
C VAL A 30 3.73 2.14 10.70
N GLN A 31 4.24 2.55 9.56
CA GLN A 31 4.52 3.93 9.24
C GLN A 31 3.62 4.43 8.12
N LEU A 32 3.13 5.64 8.35
CA LEU A 32 2.26 6.36 7.44
C LEU A 32 2.99 7.62 6.97
N GLY A 33 2.93 7.88 5.67
CA GLY A 33 3.51 9.08 5.06
C GLY A 33 4.89 8.90 4.45
N LEU A 34 5.14 9.68 3.40
CA LEU A 34 6.31 9.56 2.50
C LEU A 34 7.65 9.78 3.20
N LYS A 35 7.78 10.83 4.03
CA LYS A 35 9.07 11.17 4.68
C LYS A 35 9.54 10.08 5.65
N SER A 36 8.62 9.56 6.46
CA SER A 36 8.91 8.50 7.42
C SER A 36 9.21 7.18 6.70
N ALA A 37 8.42 6.88 5.67
CA ALA A 37 8.62 5.73 4.82
C ALA A 37 9.97 5.69 4.11
N LEU A 38 10.40 6.80 3.49
CA LEU A 38 11.74 6.92 2.88
C LEU A 38 12.85 6.68 3.90
N LYS A 39 12.67 7.13 5.16
CA LYS A 39 13.61 6.85 6.24
C LYS A 39 13.65 5.36 6.60
N SER A 40 12.50 4.70 6.64
CA SER A 40 12.43 3.26 6.94
C SER A 40 12.87 2.34 5.82
N MET A 41 12.64 2.72 4.56
CA MET A 41 13.19 2.02 3.40
C MET A 41 14.72 2.14 3.37
N ARG A 42 15.28 3.33 3.59
CA ARG A 42 16.74 3.52 3.67
C ARG A 42 17.39 2.77 4.84
N THR A 43 16.69 2.60 5.95
CA THR A 43 17.20 1.86 7.12
C THR A 43 16.88 0.36 7.07
N GLY A 44 16.22 -0.13 6.00
CA GLY A 44 15.86 -1.54 5.84
C GLY A 44 14.80 -2.04 6.84
N LYS A 45 14.09 -1.13 7.51
CA LYS A 45 13.06 -1.50 8.51
C LYS A 45 11.72 -1.82 7.86
N ALA A 46 11.45 -1.28 6.67
CA ALA A 46 10.24 -1.55 5.91
C ALA A 46 10.37 -2.88 5.15
N LYS A 47 9.43 -3.79 5.38
CA LYS A 47 9.33 -5.12 4.76
C LYS A 47 8.23 -5.19 3.70
N LEU A 48 7.15 -4.42 3.87
CA LEU A 48 6.00 -4.43 2.95
C LEU A 48 5.46 -3.02 2.71
N ILE A 49 5.07 -2.74 1.46
CA ILE A 49 4.49 -1.47 1.02
C ILE A 49 3.14 -1.77 0.39
N LEU A 50 2.08 -1.14 0.90
CA LEU A 50 0.78 -1.13 0.24
C LEU A 50 0.58 0.19 -0.48
N ILE A 51 0.19 0.11 -1.75
CA ILE A 51 -0.10 1.26 -2.61
C ILE A 51 -1.59 1.25 -2.98
N SER A 52 -2.32 2.34 -2.72
CA SER A 52 -3.72 2.45 -3.12
C SER A 52 -3.87 2.53 -4.65
N ALA A 53 -4.99 2.01 -5.17
CA ALA A 53 -5.23 1.96 -6.61
C ALA A 53 -5.36 3.34 -7.26
N ASN A 54 -5.79 4.36 -6.50
CA ASN A 54 -6.00 5.72 -7.00
C ASN A 54 -4.76 6.63 -6.88
N THR A 55 -3.59 6.06 -6.58
CA THR A 55 -2.35 6.79 -6.47
C THR A 55 -1.84 7.25 -7.85
N PRO A 56 -1.42 8.52 -8.02
CA PRO A 56 -0.89 9.01 -9.30
C PRO A 56 0.30 8.18 -9.81
N PRO A 57 0.37 7.88 -11.11
CA PRO A 57 1.36 6.96 -11.67
C PRO A 57 2.80 7.41 -11.45
N LEU A 58 3.06 8.72 -11.49
CA LEU A 58 4.40 9.29 -11.24
C LEU A 58 4.90 8.92 -9.83
N ARG A 59 4.06 9.13 -8.81
CA ARG A 59 4.42 8.86 -7.42
C ARG A 59 4.47 7.35 -7.15
N LYS A 60 3.60 6.58 -7.82
CA LYS A 60 3.58 5.11 -7.72
C LYS A 60 4.91 4.55 -8.19
N SER A 61 5.37 4.99 -9.36
CA SER A 61 6.66 4.60 -9.95
C SER A 61 7.84 5.00 -9.06
N GLU A 62 7.79 6.21 -8.48
CA GLU A 62 8.81 6.68 -7.53
C GLU A 62 8.94 5.75 -6.31
N ILE A 63 7.83 5.35 -5.71
CA ILE A 63 7.86 4.48 -4.53
C ILE A 63 8.21 3.04 -4.89
N GLU A 64 7.75 2.53 -6.03
CA GLU A 64 8.17 1.22 -6.54
C GLU A 64 9.68 1.17 -6.79
N TYR A 65 10.25 2.24 -7.32
CA TYR A 65 11.68 2.37 -7.51
C TYR A 65 12.44 2.32 -6.18
N TYR A 66 12.01 3.08 -5.17
CA TYR A 66 12.62 3.01 -3.84
C TYR A 66 12.44 1.64 -3.19
N ALA A 67 11.30 0.99 -3.38
CA ALA A 67 11.03 -0.34 -2.86
C ALA A 67 11.96 -1.39 -3.49
N MET A 68 12.23 -1.30 -4.80
CA MET A 68 13.20 -2.17 -5.46
C MET A 68 14.60 -1.99 -4.90
N LEU A 69 15.04 -0.75 -4.68
CA LEU A 69 16.34 -0.46 -4.08
C LEU A 69 16.46 -1.02 -2.66
N SER A 70 15.41 -0.92 -1.84
CA SER A 70 15.39 -1.45 -0.47
C SER A 70 15.00 -2.92 -0.37
N LYS A 71 14.76 -3.61 -1.50
CA LYS A 71 14.26 -4.99 -1.58
C LYS A 71 12.98 -5.22 -0.75
N THR A 72 12.12 -4.21 -0.70
CA THR A 72 10.87 -4.24 0.05
C THR A 72 9.75 -4.78 -0.83
N SER A 73 8.87 -5.63 -0.27
CA SER A 73 7.74 -6.18 -1.02
C SER A 73 6.71 -5.09 -1.32
N VAL A 74 6.19 -5.05 -2.55
CA VAL A 74 5.14 -4.10 -2.95
C VAL A 74 3.84 -4.85 -3.22
N HIS A 75 2.75 -4.41 -2.61
CA HIS A 75 1.42 -4.95 -2.80
C HIS A 75 0.46 -3.86 -3.26
N HIS A 76 -0.15 -4.06 -4.44
CA HIS A 76 -1.16 -3.14 -4.94
C HIS A 76 -2.48 -3.36 -4.21
N TYR A 77 -2.81 -2.43 -3.33
CA TYR A 77 -4.10 -2.37 -2.71
C TYR A 77 -5.11 -1.88 -3.73
N GLN A 78 -6.14 -2.68 -3.90
CA GLN A 78 -7.10 -2.56 -4.97
C GLN A 78 -8.23 -1.56 -4.69
N GLY A 79 -8.25 -0.96 -3.50
CA GLY A 79 -9.20 0.08 -3.09
C GLY A 79 -8.61 1.49 -3.14
N SER A 80 -9.46 2.49 -2.90
CA SER A 80 -9.07 3.90 -2.85
C SER A 80 -8.26 4.23 -1.59
N ASN A 81 -7.58 5.37 -1.59
CA ASN A 81 -6.89 5.93 -0.42
C ASN A 81 -7.80 6.14 0.81
N VAL A 82 -9.12 6.30 0.61
CA VAL A 82 -10.11 6.35 1.70
C VAL A 82 -10.30 4.96 2.29
N ALA A 83 -10.58 3.96 1.45
CA ALA A 83 -10.77 2.57 1.88
C ALA A 83 -9.52 2.02 2.60
N LEU A 84 -8.33 2.37 2.10
CA LEU A 84 -7.06 2.00 2.71
C LEU A 84 -6.89 2.67 4.09
N GLY A 85 -7.22 3.97 4.21
CA GLY A 85 -7.23 4.67 5.50
C GLY A 85 -8.19 4.04 6.51
N THR A 86 -9.42 3.73 6.08
CA THR A 86 -10.42 3.05 6.92
C THR A 86 -9.97 1.65 7.33
N ALA A 87 -9.40 0.86 6.41
CA ALA A 87 -8.84 -0.45 6.72
C ALA A 87 -7.64 -0.36 7.66
N ALA A 88 -6.90 0.75 7.62
CA ALA A 88 -5.85 1.07 8.58
C ALA A 88 -6.39 1.68 9.90
N GLY A 89 -7.70 1.85 10.08
CA GLY A 89 -8.27 2.49 11.27
C GLY A 89 -7.88 3.96 11.44
N LYS A 90 -7.55 4.66 10.34
CA LYS A 90 -7.23 6.09 10.33
C LYS A 90 -8.37 6.89 9.70
N LEU A 91 -8.74 8.00 10.33
CA LEU A 91 -9.79 8.93 9.88
C LEU A 91 -9.33 9.86 8.74
N PHE A 92 -8.11 9.68 8.23
CA PHE A 92 -7.55 10.46 7.12
C PHE A 92 -7.22 9.57 5.92
N ARG A 93 -7.22 10.16 4.73
CA ARG A 93 -6.85 9.46 3.48
C ARG A 93 -5.40 9.01 3.51
N VAL A 94 -5.16 7.75 3.18
CA VAL A 94 -3.83 7.15 3.14
C VAL A 94 -3.59 6.56 1.75
N GLY A 95 -2.66 7.14 0.99
CA GLY A 95 -2.26 6.60 -0.32
C GLY A 95 -1.28 5.42 -0.22
N TRP A 96 -0.55 5.33 0.89
CA TRP A 96 0.59 4.43 1.07
C TRP A 96 0.69 4.00 2.52
N VAL A 97 0.92 2.71 2.75
CA VAL A 97 1.21 2.18 4.08
C VAL A 97 2.49 1.36 4.01
N PHE A 98 3.39 1.60 4.95
CA PHE A 98 4.68 0.94 5.05
C PHE A 98 4.72 0.14 6.34
N LEU A 99 4.96 -1.16 6.23
CA LEU A 99 5.06 -2.13 7.33
C LEU A 99 6.49 -2.64 7.43
#